data_AF-A0A1T4UCF7-F1
#
_entry.id   AF-A0A1T4UCF7-F1
#
_cell.length_a   1.000
_cell.length_b   1.000
_cell.length_c   1.000
_cell.angle_alpha   90.00
_cell.angle_beta   90.00
_cell.angle_gamma   90.00
#
_symmetry.space_group_name_H-M   'P 1'
#
loop_
_entity.id
_entity.type
_entity.pdbx_description
1 polymer ?
#
loop_
_entity_poly.entity_id
_entity_poly.type
_entity_poly.pdbx_seq_one_letter_code
_entity_poly.pdbx_strand_id
1 'polypeptide(L)' 'MAKDKHIDPQLFRLFIEQKVYQRYADAFLPASQHDSVNEGALLAIVAPVKAAQEETAV' A
#
# COMPACT_ATOMS: atom_id res chain seq x y z
N MET A 1 -6.67 8.67 -5.64
CA MET A 1 -6.02 7.42 -5.16
C MET A 1 -6.38 7.20 -3.69
N ALA A 2 -5.73 6.30 -2.91
CA ALA A 2 -6.19 5.92 -1.55
C ALA A 2 -6.56 7.11 -0.63
N LYS A 3 -5.88 8.25 -0.76
CA LYS A 3 -6.19 9.53 -0.09
C LYS A 3 -7.56 10.14 -0.43
N ASP A 4 -8.10 9.84 -1.61
CA ASP A 4 -9.37 10.30 -2.16
C ASP A 4 -10.47 9.21 -2.10
N LYS A 5 -10.26 8.15 -1.29
CA LYS A 5 -11.16 6.97 -1.15
C LYS A 5 -11.45 6.16 -2.42
N HIS A 6 -10.65 6.29 -3.48
CA HIS A 6 -10.82 5.47 -4.69
C HIS A 6 -10.31 4.03 -4.56
N ILE A 7 -9.48 3.74 -3.55
CA ILE A 7 -8.93 2.42 -3.26
C ILE A 7 -9.05 2.21 -1.76
N ASP A 8 -9.49 1.02 -1.36
CA ASP A 8 -9.61 0.64 0.05
C ASP A 8 -8.25 0.75 0.76
N PRO A 9 -8.17 1.40 1.94
CA PRO A 9 -6.91 1.57 2.67
C PRO A 9 -6.27 0.26 3.12
N GLN A 10 -7.05 -0.77 3.47
CA GLN A 10 -6.49 -2.08 3.84
C GLN A 10 -5.94 -2.80 2.62
N LEU A 11 -6.63 -2.74 1.48
CA LEU A 11 -6.13 -3.29 0.22
C LEU A 11 -4.84 -2.60 -0.22
N PHE A 12 -4.78 -1.27 -0.10
CA PHE A 12 -3.58 -0.51 -0.40
C PHE A 12 -2.43 -0.89 0.53
N ARG A 13 -2.69 -1.03 1.83
CA ARG A 13 -1.71 -1.53 2.80
C ARG A 13 -1.17 -2.90 2.39
N LEU A 14 -2.06 -3.85 2.10
CA LEU A 14 -1.69 -5.20 1.68
C LEU A 14 -0.84 -5.18 0.40
N PHE A 15 -1.21 -4.35 -0.56
CA PHE A 15 -0.48 -4.19 -1.82
C PHE A 15 0.97 -3.72 -1.62
N ILE A 16 1.19 -2.77 -0.71
CA ILE A 16 2.53 -2.27 -0.35
C ILE A 16 3.29 -3.32 0.46
N GLU A 17 2.70 -3.88 1.52
CA GLU A 17 3.35 -4.89 2.38
C GLU A 17 3.75 -6.14 1.60
N GLN A 18 2.93 -6.57 0.65
CA GLN A 18 3.24 -7.69 -0.22
C GLN A 18 4.19 -7.33 -1.36
N LYS A 19 4.64 -6.08 -1.50
CA LYS A 19 5.55 -5.64 -2.58
C LYS A 19 5.05 -6.00 -3.98
N VAL A 20 3.73 -5.95 -4.20
CA VAL A 20 3.13 -6.32 -5.47
C VAL A 20 3.61 -5.39 -6.59
N TYR A 21 3.72 -4.10 -6.30
CA TYR A 21 4.26 -3.11 -7.24
C TYR A 21 5.69 -3.44 -7.67
N GLN A 22 6.54 -3.85 -6.72
CA GLN A 22 7.94 -4.16 -6.99
C GLN A 22 8.06 -5.43 -7.84
N ARG A 23 7.37 -6.51 -7.46
CA ARG A 23 7.36 -7.75 -8.26
C ARG A 23 6.88 -7.51 -9.69
N TYR A 24 5.89 -6.66 -9.87
CA TYR A 24 5.40 -6.28 -11.19
C TYR A 24 6.47 -5.50 -11.97
N ALA A 25 7.12 -4.52 -11.34
CA ALA A 25 8.19 -3.75 -11.96
C ALA A 25 9.36 -4.65 -12.38
N ASP A 26 9.78 -5.56 -11.52
CA ASP A 26 10.87 -6.51 -11.79
C ASP A 26 10.56 -7.47 -12.95
N ALA A 27 9.30 -7.91 -13.06
CA ALA A 27 8.89 -8.88 -14.07
C ALA A 27 8.60 -8.26 -15.45
N PHE A 28 8.14 -7.01 -15.50
CA PHE A 28 7.54 -6.44 -16.71
C PHE A 28 8.05 -5.06 -17.11
N LEU A 29 8.69 -4.31 -16.21
CA LEU A 29 9.14 -2.95 -16.50
C LEU A 29 10.66 -2.89 -16.70
N PRO A 30 11.15 -2.09 -17.66
CA PRO A 30 12.56 -1.76 -17.77
C PRO A 30 13.08 -1.11 -16.48
N ALA A 31 14.35 -1.37 -16.13
CA ALA A 31 14.98 -0.80 -14.94
C ALA A 31 14.98 0.73 -14.90
N SER A 32 14.89 1.41 -16.06
CA SER A 32 14.76 2.87 -16.13
C SER A 32 13.42 3.41 -15.59
N GLN A 33 12.43 2.54 -15.40
CA GLN A 33 11.12 2.86 -14.81
C GLN A 33 11.02 2.42 -13.35
N HIS A 34 12.12 1.93 -12.76
CA HIS A 34 12.15 1.51 -11.36
C HIS A 34 12.49 2.72 -10.50
N ASP A 35 11.47 3.35 -9.93
CA ASP A 35 11.65 4.43 -8.98
C ASP A 35 11.87 3.91 -7.55
N SER A 36 12.64 4.65 -6.77
CA SER A 36 12.79 4.37 -5.33
C SER A 36 11.51 4.74 -4.58
N VAL A 37 10.85 3.74 -4.01
CA VAL A 37 9.60 3.91 -3.25
C VAL A 37 9.88 3.88 -1.75
N ASN A 38 9.40 4.90 -1.02
CA ASN A 38 9.41 4.90 0.43
C ASN A 38 8.13 4.27 0.99
N GLU A 39 8.17 2.95 1.23
CA GLU A 39 7.05 2.17 1.76
C GLU A 39 6.54 2.71 3.11
N GLY A 40 7.43 3.13 4.01
CA GLY A 40 7.06 3.65 5.33
C GLY A 40 6.23 4.93 5.26
N ALA A 41 6.60 5.85 4.36
CA ALA A 41 5.82 7.06 4.11
C ALA A 41 4.43 6.74 3.52
N LEU A 42 4.33 5.74 2.64
CA LEU A 42 3.04 5.30 2.05
C LEU A 42 2.13 4.64 3.08
N LEU A 43 2.69 3.77 3.94
CA LEU A 43 1.95 3.12 5.01
C LEU A 43 1.45 4.11 6.06
N ALA A 44 2.23 5.16 6.35
CA ALA A 44 1.81 6.23 7.26
C ALA A 44 0.55 6.98 6.78
N ILE A 45 0.30 7.04 5.47
CA ILE A 45 -0.91 7.67 4.89
C ILE A 45 -2.17 6.85 5.18
N VAL A 46 -2.06 5.52 5.27
CA VAL A 46 -3.18 4.59 5.49
C VAL A 46 -3.26 4.04 6.92
N ALA A 47 -2.32 4.45 7.79
CA ALA A 47 -2.20 3.94 9.16
C ALA A 47 -3.34 4.23 10.15
N PRO A 48 -4.26 5.23 10.01
CA PRO A 48 -5.22 5.47 11.09
C PRO A 48 -6.33 4.40 11.20
N VAL A 49 -6.41 3.41 10.30
CA VAL A 49 -7.55 2.45 10.27
C VAL A 49 -7.42 1.31 11.28
N LYS A 50 -6.21 0.96 11.75
CA LYS A 50 -6.03 -0.21 12.63
C LYS A 50 -6.67 -0.04 14.03
N ALA A 51 -6.91 1.19 14.47
CA ALA A 51 -7.52 1.43 15.79
C ALA A 51 -9.05 1.29 15.81
N ALA A 52 -9.75 1.27 14.66
CA ALA A 52 -11.21 1.34 14.62
C ALA A 52 -11.91 0.02 14.26
N GLN A 53 -11.17 -1.03 13.89
CA GLN A 53 -11.77 -2.27 13.34
C GLN A 53 -11.46 -3.55 14.14
N GLU A 54 -10.69 -3.46 15.24
CA GLU A 54 -10.49 -4.59 16.16
C GLU A 54 -11.52 -4.60 17.32
N GLU A 55 -12.36 -3.57 17.47
CA GLU A 55 -13.31 -3.41 18.61
C GLU A 55 -14.75 -3.92 18.33
N THR A 56 -15.06 -4.41 17.12
CA THR A 56 -16.42 -4.92 16.79
C THR A 56 -16.52 -6.44 16.67
N ALA A 57 -15.48 -7.18 17.04
CA ALA A 57 -15.50 -8.64 17.09
C ALA A 57 -15.35 -9.13 18.55
N VAL A 58 -16.33 -8.83 19.40
CA VAL A 58 -16.59 -9.50 20.68
C VAL A 58 -18.08 -9.74 20.82
#